data_AF-A0A5C5RSA6-F1
#
_entry.id   AF-A0A5C5RSA6-F1
#
_cell.length_a   1.000
_cell.length_b   1.000
_cell.length_c   1.000
_cell.angle_alpha   90.00
_cell.angle_beta   90.00
_cell.angle_gamma   90.00
#
_symmetry.space_group_name_H-M   'P 1'
#
loop_
_entity.id
_entity.type
_entity.pdbx_description
1 polymer ?
#
loop_
_entity_poly.entity_id
_entity_poly.type
_entity_poly.pdbx_seq_one_letter_code
_entity_poly.pdbx_strand_id
1 'polypeptide(L)'
;MAVIAAASAACGSPAPSQPENPEQLVGLFRFTPGGFAGGKPTGTYFKMAIVGGTADGPFVNNANSPIDEGRVTALRPGSAGGLRTGAYQSEAKPGFRNGDSLSGSVITPTKFFDVLFGISTNAVDPQTLAALPTPSVTRTGTRLTADVSAWAASWNNQEFNQGAPKPVARTDAAAAGQEQVAKAWDVVSQRWLAQPAAAKSTGPTATGTFDPATRRFTLDWTSHIQGGPFNDFTGVWHLEGVFEPGLPPTAAGPPASPHSSAPKKAP
;
A
#
# COMPACT_ATOMS: atom_id res chain seq x y z
N MET A 1 59.16 -29.57 -43.26
CA MET A 1 59.01 -28.23 -42.64
C MET A 1 57.58 -28.11 -42.17
N ALA A 2 57.35 -28.22 -40.86
CA ALA A 2 56.02 -28.12 -40.25
C ALA A 2 55.90 -26.76 -39.56
N VAL A 3 54.86 -26.00 -39.91
CA VAL A 3 54.53 -24.71 -39.30
C VAL A 3 53.56 -24.97 -38.16
N ILE A 4 53.99 -24.68 -36.93
CA ILE A 4 53.15 -24.73 -35.73
C ILE A 4 52.47 -23.36 -35.59
N ALA A 5 51.15 -23.32 -35.70
CA ALA A 5 50.35 -22.13 -35.40
C ALA A 5 49.97 -22.13 -33.91
N ALA A 6 50.42 -21.12 -33.17
CA ALA A 6 50.03 -20.91 -31.78
C ALA A 6 48.65 -20.23 -31.74
N ALA A 7 47.66 -20.92 -31.17
CA ALA A 7 46.37 -20.34 -30.83
C ALA A 7 46.46 -19.65 -29.47
N SER A 8 46.40 -18.33 -29.44
CA SER A 8 46.29 -17.53 -28.22
C SER A 8 44.87 -17.65 -27.66
N ALA A 9 44.74 -18.32 -26.51
CA ALA A 9 43.53 -18.32 -25.70
C ALA A 9 43.33 -16.93 -25.08
N ALA A 10 42.33 -16.18 -25.57
CA ALA A 10 41.91 -14.93 -24.95
C ALA A 10 41.01 -15.24 -23.75
N CYS A 11 41.55 -15.15 -22.54
CA CYS A 11 40.76 -15.07 -21.31
C CYS A 11 40.03 -13.72 -21.28
N GLY A 12 38.76 -13.71 -21.70
CA GLY A 12 37.88 -12.57 -21.47
C GLY A 12 37.43 -12.55 -20.01
N SER A 13 37.99 -11.66 -19.20
CA SER A 13 37.45 -11.35 -17.88
C SER A 13 36.03 -10.78 -18.04
N PRO A 14 35.03 -11.22 -17.26
CA PRO A 14 33.70 -10.63 -17.31
C PRO A 14 33.78 -9.15 -16.93
N ALA A 15 33.25 -8.29 -17.80
CA ALA A 15 33.15 -6.86 -17.52
C ALA A 15 32.33 -6.65 -16.22
N PRO A 16 32.72 -5.71 -15.34
CA PRO A 16 31.89 -5.37 -14.20
C PRO A 16 30.52 -4.91 -14.69
N SER A 17 29.46 -5.56 -14.20
CA SER A 17 28.08 -5.19 -14.47
C SER A 17 27.87 -3.73 -14.06
N GLN A 18 27.44 -2.89 -15.00
CA GLN A 18 27.14 -1.49 -14.71
C GLN A 18 26.11 -1.39 -13.57
N PRO A 19 26.23 -0.40 -12.67
CA PRO A 19 25.21 -0.16 -11.66
C PRO A 19 23.88 0.10 -12.35
N GLU A 20 22.87 -0.68 -11.96
CA GLU A 20 21.54 -0.57 -12.56
C GLU A 20 20.88 0.73 -12.10
N ASN A 21 20.50 1.57 -13.06
CA ASN A 21 19.86 2.85 -12.75
C ASN A 21 18.46 2.61 -12.17
N PRO A 22 18.08 3.32 -11.10
CA PRO A 22 16.72 3.30 -10.59
C PRO A 22 15.70 3.77 -11.64
N GLU A 23 14.60 3.02 -11.79
CA GLU A 23 13.50 3.35 -12.69
C GLU A 23 12.18 3.43 -11.90
N GLN A 24 11.42 4.51 -12.09
CA GLN A 24 10.09 4.63 -11.50
C GLN A 24 9.07 3.86 -12.35
N LEU A 25 8.39 2.91 -11.73
CA LEU A 25 7.34 2.11 -12.36
C LEU A 25 5.99 2.80 -12.18
N VAL A 26 5.56 3.53 -13.21
CA VAL A 26 4.26 4.23 -13.22
C VAL A 26 3.24 3.42 -14.01
N GLY A 27 2.14 3.04 -13.38
CA GLY A 27 1.11 2.20 -14.00
C GLY A 27 0.26 1.43 -13.00
N LEU A 28 -0.25 0.28 -13.43
CA LEU A 28 -1.05 -0.62 -12.62
C LEU A 28 -0.22 -1.84 -12.20
N PHE A 29 -0.10 -2.04 -10.90
CA PHE A 29 0.34 -3.28 -10.28
C PHE A 29 -0.88 -4.18 -10.14
N ARG A 30 -1.21 -4.93 -11.20
CA ARG A 30 -2.37 -5.82 -11.23
C ARG A 30 -2.12 -6.98 -10.29
N PHE A 31 -3.05 -7.23 -9.37
CA PHE A 31 -2.93 -8.30 -8.38
C PHE A 31 -3.27 -9.67 -8.97
N THR A 32 -2.49 -10.66 -8.57
CA THR A 32 -2.88 -12.07 -8.64
C THR A 32 -3.82 -12.34 -7.45
N PRO A 33 -4.99 -12.95 -7.65
CA PRO A 33 -5.86 -13.33 -6.54
C PRO A 33 -5.15 -14.20 -5.50
N GLY A 34 -5.35 -13.85 -4.23
CA GLY A 34 -4.89 -14.64 -3.10
C GLY A 34 -5.47 -16.04 -3.11
N GLY A 35 -4.66 -17.01 -2.74
CA GLY A 35 -5.02 -18.42 -2.69
C GLY A 35 -4.10 -19.21 -1.76
N PHE A 36 -4.24 -20.52 -1.81
CA PHE A 36 -3.41 -21.45 -1.03
C PHE A 36 -3.13 -22.68 -1.88
N ALA A 37 -1.85 -22.94 -2.15
CA ALA A 37 -1.41 -24.05 -2.98
C ALA A 37 -0.10 -24.62 -2.44
N GLY A 38 0.06 -25.95 -2.47
CA GLY A 38 1.27 -26.60 -1.99
C GLY A 38 1.59 -26.33 -0.51
N GLY A 39 0.56 -26.11 0.32
CA GLY A 39 0.72 -25.81 1.74
C GLY A 39 1.19 -24.39 2.05
N LYS A 40 1.12 -23.46 1.08
CA LYS A 40 1.58 -22.07 1.25
C LYS A 40 0.57 -21.07 0.66
N PRO A 41 0.47 -19.85 1.23
CA PRO A 41 -0.23 -18.75 0.60
C PRO A 41 0.39 -18.41 -0.76
N THR A 42 -0.46 -18.02 -1.72
CA THR A 42 -0.06 -17.57 -3.06
C THR A 42 -0.84 -16.32 -3.43
N GLY A 43 -0.34 -15.50 -4.35
CA GLY A 43 -1.06 -14.29 -4.78
C GLY A 43 -1.11 -13.24 -3.68
N THR A 44 -1.99 -12.24 -3.82
CA THR A 44 -2.10 -11.14 -2.85
C THR A 44 -2.85 -11.54 -1.58
N TYR A 45 -2.28 -11.27 -0.41
CA TYR A 45 -2.92 -11.57 0.87
C TYR A 45 -2.54 -10.59 1.99
N PHE A 46 -3.31 -10.64 3.06
CA PHE A 46 -3.06 -9.93 4.32
C PHE A 46 -3.01 -10.92 5.48
N LYS A 47 -2.10 -10.70 6.43
CA LYS A 47 -2.12 -11.34 7.75
C LYS A 47 -2.10 -10.26 8.81
N MET A 48 -2.60 -10.57 10.00
CA MET A 48 -2.50 -9.68 11.15
C MET A 48 -1.75 -10.41 12.27
N ALA A 49 -0.55 -9.95 12.59
CA ALA A 49 0.19 -10.44 13.73
C ALA A 49 -0.40 -9.86 15.02
N ILE A 50 -0.45 -10.66 16.08
CA ILE A 50 -0.91 -10.21 17.39
C ILE A 50 0.01 -9.11 17.96
N VAL A 51 -0.41 -8.47 19.05
CA VAL A 51 0.45 -7.52 19.78
C VAL A 51 1.78 -8.19 20.16
N GLY A 52 2.88 -7.55 19.76
CA GLY A 52 4.25 -8.06 19.95
C GLY A 52 4.69 -9.12 18.93
N GLY A 53 3.83 -9.53 18.00
CA GLY A 53 4.18 -10.42 16.88
C GLY A 53 4.96 -9.71 15.77
N THR A 54 5.56 -10.49 14.87
CA THR A 54 6.39 -10.01 13.75
C THR A 54 5.75 -10.38 12.40
N ALA A 55 6.48 -10.13 11.30
CA ALA A 55 6.12 -10.62 9.96
C ALA A 55 5.95 -12.16 9.90
N ASP A 56 6.54 -12.88 10.85
CA ASP A 56 6.48 -14.35 10.97
C ASP A 56 5.41 -14.81 11.97
N GLY A 57 4.71 -13.88 12.62
CA GLY A 57 3.63 -14.13 13.56
C GLY A 57 4.05 -14.00 15.03
N PRO A 58 3.26 -14.57 15.96
CA PRO A 58 2.03 -15.33 15.73
C PRO A 58 0.88 -14.48 15.16
N PHE A 59 0.00 -15.11 14.39
CA PHE A 59 -1.08 -14.44 13.66
C PHE A 59 -2.45 -14.62 14.31
N VAL A 60 -3.30 -13.63 14.09
CA VAL A 60 -4.73 -13.69 14.36
C VAL A 60 -5.41 -14.61 13.35
N ASN A 61 -6.31 -15.45 13.84
CA ASN A 61 -7.16 -16.27 12.97
C ASN A 61 -8.39 -15.45 12.54
N ASN A 62 -8.47 -15.14 11.24
CA ASN A 62 -9.68 -14.64 10.61
C ASN A 62 -10.64 -15.81 10.37
N ALA A 63 -11.72 -15.89 11.14
CA ALA A 63 -12.72 -16.95 11.03
C ALA A 63 -13.41 -17.03 9.65
N ASN A 64 -13.34 -15.96 8.84
CA ASN A 64 -13.89 -15.96 7.48
C ASN A 64 -12.93 -16.50 6.43
N SER A 65 -11.65 -16.73 6.78
CA SER A 65 -10.69 -17.25 5.83
C SER A 65 -10.67 -18.79 5.82
N PRO A 66 -10.81 -19.41 4.63
CA PRO A 66 -10.77 -20.87 4.50
C PRO A 66 -9.34 -21.42 4.37
N ILE A 67 -8.31 -20.56 4.38
CA ILE A 67 -6.93 -20.98 4.12
C ILE A 67 -6.04 -20.76 5.34
N ASP A 68 -5.01 -21.61 5.46
CA ASP A 68 -4.00 -21.54 6.53
C ASP A 68 -4.61 -21.45 7.94
N GLU A 69 -5.65 -22.26 8.21
CA GLU A 69 -6.38 -22.26 9.49
C GLU A 69 -6.93 -20.87 9.91
N GLY A 70 -7.20 -20.01 8.92
CA GLY A 70 -7.69 -18.65 9.14
C GLY A 70 -6.59 -17.60 9.30
N ARG A 71 -5.31 -17.98 9.34
CA ARG A 71 -4.18 -17.06 9.58
C ARG A 71 -3.88 -16.14 8.39
N VAL A 72 -4.38 -16.47 7.21
CA VAL A 72 -4.17 -15.70 5.97
C VAL A 72 -5.50 -15.21 5.46
N THR A 73 -5.65 -13.91 5.22
CA THR A 73 -6.80 -13.35 4.50
C THR A 73 -6.43 -13.17 3.02
N ALA A 74 -6.88 -14.10 2.17
CA ALA A 74 -6.68 -14.01 0.72
C ALA A 74 -7.45 -12.81 0.15
N LEU A 75 -6.79 -12.00 -0.69
CA LEU A 75 -7.37 -10.80 -1.28
C LEU A 75 -7.57 -10.98 -2.78
N ARG A 76 -8.67 -10.45 -3.29
CA ARG A 76 -8.93 -10.43 -4.74
C ARG A 76 -8.70 -9.04 -5.29
N PRO A 77 -8.27 -8.91 -6.56
CA PRO A 77 -8.23 -7.64 -7.26
C PRO A 77 -9.56 -6.89 -7.15
N GLY A 78 -9.50 -5.58 -6.95
CA GLY A 78 -10.68 -4.71 -6.98
C GLY A 78 -11.10 -4.38 -8.41
N SER A 79 -12.04 -3.44 -8.56
CA SER A 79 -12.55 -3.01 -9.86
C SER A 79 -11.48 -2.39 -10.76
N ALA A 80 -10.41 -1.82 -10.19
CA ALA A 80 -9.27 -1.31 -10.95
C ALA A 80 -8.18 -2.36 -11.19
N GLY A 81 -8.31 -3.56 -10.62
CA GLY A 81 -7.39 -4.69 -10.80
C GLY A 81 -6.18 -4.72 -9.86
N GLY A 82 -5.97 -3.72 -9.01
CA GLY A 82 -4.84 -3.69 -8.07
C GLY A 82 -4.43 -2.27 -7.68
N LEU A 83 -3.15 -2.09 -7.36
CA LEU A 83 -2.56 -0.82 -6.94
C LEU A 83 -2.09 0.01 -8.15
N ARG A 84 -2.53 1.27 -8.24
CA ARG A 84 -2.01 2.25 -9.21
C ARG A 84 -0.93 3.10 -8.58
N THR A 85 0.17 3.28 -9.29
CA THR A 85 1.23 4.22 -8.94
C THR A 85 1.07 5.54 -9.70
N GLY A 86 1.49 6.64 -9.09
CA GLY A 86 1.33 8.00 -9.63
C GLY A 86 -0.08 8.59 -9.50
N ALA A 87 -1.07 7.83 -9.01
CA ALA A 87 -2.43 8.30 -8.83
C ALA A 87 -3.08 7.70 -7.58
N TYR A 88 -4.10 8.40 -7.06
CA TYR A 88 -4.90 7.93 -5.94
C TYR A 88 -6.07 7.05 -6.39
N GLN A 89 -6.38 6.06 -5.57
CA GLN A 89 -7.60 5.25 -5.61
C GLN A 89 -8.37 5.55 -4.33
N SER A 90 -8.96 6.73 -4.28
CA SER A 90 -9.51 7.30 -3.05
C SER A 90 -10.69 6.52 -2.49
N GLU A 91 -10.92 6.72 -1.19
CA GLU A 91 -12.05 6.16 -0.45
C GLU A 91 -13.39 6.42 -1.17
N ALA A 92 -14.28 5.44 -1.12
CA ALA A 92 -15.63 5.57 -1.65
C ALA A 92 -16.42 6.68 -0.93
N LYS A 93 -17.45 7.22 -1.59
CA LYS A 93 -18.38 8.18 -1.00
C LYS A 93 -19.83 7.71 -1.19
N PRO A 94 -20.55 7.32 -0.12
CA PRO A 94 -20.06 7.17 1.26
C PRO A 94 -18.95 6.09 1.38
N GLY A 95 -18.11 6.19 2.40
CA GLY A 95 -17.02 5.24 2.65
C GLY A 95 -17.51 3.89 3.19
N PHE A 96 -18.60 3.91 3.95
CA PHE A 96 -19.12 2.75 4.67
C PHE A 96 -20.62 2.54 4.48
N ARG A 97 -21.04 1.29 4.71
CA ARG A 97 -22.44 0.90 4.90
C ARG A 97 -22.51 -0.16 6.01
N ASN A 98 -23.13 0.16 7.14
CA ASN A 98 -23.27 -0.76 8.27
C ASN A 98 -21.93 -1.35 8.78
N GLY A 99 -20.85 -0.55 8.77
CA GLY A 99 -19.50 -1.01 9.12
C GLY A 99 -18.70 -1.56 7.95
N ASP A 100 -19.34 -2.07 6.89
CA ASP A 100 -18.66 -2.57 5.71
C ASP A 100 -18.06 -1.42 4.90
N SER A 101 -16.79 -1.59 4.52
CA SER A 101 -16.13 -0.70 3.58
C SER A 101 -16.72 -0.83 2.17
N LEU A 102 -16.92 0.31 1.53
CA LEU A 102 -17.32 0.41 0.12
C LEU A 102 -16.13 0.66 -0.82
N SER A 103 -14.91 0.76 -0.28
CA SER A 103 -13.68 0.99 -1.05
C SER A 103 -13.23 -0.28 -1.76
N GLY A 104 -13.72 -0.46 -2.99
CA GLY A 104 -13.51 -1.68 -3.80
C GLY A 104 -12.61 -1.52 -5.02
N SER A 105 -11.87 -0.41 -5.14
CA SER A 105 -11.03 -0.13 -6.32
C SER A 105 -9.74 -0.95 -6.33
N VAL A 106 -9.01 -0.96 -5.20
CA VAL A 106 -7.70 -1.63 -5.06
C VAL A 106 -7.88 -3.14 -4.89
N ILE A 107 -8.69 -3.54 -3.90
CA ILE A 107 -9.11 -4.93 -3.66
C ILE A 107 -10.63 -5.03 -3.73
N THR A 108 -11.15 -6.22 -3.98
CA THR A 108 -12.55 -6.50 -3.68
C THR A 108 -12.71 -6.49 -2.15
N PRO A 109 -13.68 -5.74 -1.57
CA PRO A 109 -13.90 -5.73 -0.13
C PRO A 109 -14.04 -7.16 0.40
N THR A 110 -13.28 -7.48 1.44
CA THR A 110 -13.09 -8.86 1.90
C THR A 110 -13.44 -8.96 3.37
N LYS A 111 -14.10 -10.06 3.78
CA LYS A 111 -14.48 -10.23 5.18
C LYS A 111 -13.27 -10.44 6.08
N PHE A 112 -13.24 -9.69 7.16
CA PHE A 112 -12.34 -9.84 8.27
C PHE A 112 -13.15 -9.66 9.55
N PHE A 113 -13.35 -10.73 10.31
CA PHE A 113 -14.30 -10.73 11.45
C PHE A 113 -15.71 -10.25 11.07
N ASP A 114 -16.28 -10.87 10.04
CA ASP A 114 -17.61 -10.66 9.47
C ASP A 114 -17.91 -9.30 8.84
N VAL A 115 -17.01 -8.33 8.98
CA VAL A 115 -17.11 -7.01 8.37
C VAL A 115 -16.19 -6.94 7.15
N LEU A 116 -16.68 -6.36 6.05
CA LEU A 116 -15.89 -6.12 4.85
C LEU A 116 -14.88 -5.02 5.12
N PHE A 117 -13.58 -5.35 5.05
CA PHE A 117 -12.55 -4.33 4.94
C PHE A 117 -12.24 -4.04 3.47
N GLY A 118 -11.88 -2.79 3.19
CA GLY A 118 -11.48 -2.32 1.87
C GLY A 118 -10.18 -1.52 1.95
N ILE A 119 -9.63 -1.23 0.78
CA ILE A 119 -8.37 -0.48 0.65
C ILE A 119 -8.58 0.72 -0.26
N SER A 120 -8.04 1.85 0.18
CA SER A 120 -7.95 3.07 -0.61
C SER A 120 -6.54 3.67 -0.54
N THR A 121 -6.22 4.52 -1.51
CA THR A 121 -5.05 5.40 -1.46
C THR A 121 -5.49 6.85 -1.54
N ASN A 122 -5.12 7.66 -0.55
CA ASN A 122 -5.69 9.00 -0.36
C ASN A 122 -4.61 10.08 -0.31
N ALA A 123 -4.93 11.25 -0.89
CA ALA A 123 -4.06 12.43 -0.82
C ALA A 123 -3.95 12.99 0.59
N VAL A 124 -5.00 12.80 1.39
CA VAL A 124 -5.04 13.10 2.82
C VAL A 124 -5.40 11.81 3.52
N ASP A 125 -4.55 11.38 4.44
CA ASP A 125 -4.77 10.18 5.22
C ASP A 125 -6.07 10.31 6.05
N PRO A 126 -7.03 9.39 5.90
CA PRO A 126 -8.31 9.53 6.59
C PRO A 126 -8.21 9.32 8.12
N GLN A 127 -7.13 8.69 8.59
CA GLN A 127 -6.89 8.47 10.03
C GLN A 127 -6.16 9.65 10.68
N THR A 128 -5.05 10.11 10.09
CA THR A 128 -4.12 11.09 10.67
C THR A 128 -4.29 12.50 10.12
N LEU A 129 -5.04 12.66 9.03
CA LEU A 129 -5.22 13.91 8.29
C LEU A 129 -3.92 14.47 7.68
N ALA A 130 -2.85 13.66 7.64
CA ALA A 130 -1.61 14.03 6.99
C ALA A 130 -1.77 14.06 5.47
N ALA A 131 -1.14 15.03 4.80
CA ALA A 131 -1.01 15.00 3.34
C ALA A 131 0.03 13.95 2.95
N LEU A 132 -0.29 13.12 1.97
CA LEU A 132 0.54 12.01 1.53
C LEU A 132 0.89 12.15 0.04
N PRO A 133 2.00 11.56 -0.42
CA PRO A 133 2.29 11.43 -1.84
C PRO A 133 1.42 10.34 -2.48
N THR A 134 1.33 10.37 -3.81
CA THR A 134 0.76 9.23 -4.54
C THR A 134 1.63 7.99 -4.36
N PRO A 135 1.04 6.77 -4.38
CA PRO A 135 1.83 5.55 -4.33
C PRO A 135 2.89 5.53 -5.43
N SER A 136 4.11 5.12 -5.08
CA SER A 136 5.23 5.05 -6.02
C SER A 136 6.03 3.78 -5.81
N VAL A 137 6.57 3.23 -6.90
CA VAL A 137 7.42 2.05 -6.89
C VAL A 137 8.64 2.36 -7.75
N THR A 138 9.83 2.12 -7.20
CA THR A 138 11.11 2.26 -7.88
C THR A 138 11.75 0.89 -7.99
N ARG A 139 12.20 0.57 -9.19
CA ARG A 139 12.95 -0.63 -9.52
C ARG A 139 14.44 -0.33 -9.62
N THR A 140 15.27 -1.14 -8.98
CA THR A 140 16.71 -1.19 -9.21
C THR A 140 17.06 -2.65 -9.47
N GLY A 141 17.27 -2.98 -10.75
CA GLY A 141 17.41 -4.37 -11.18
C GLY A 141 16.15 -5.18 -10.99
N THR A 142 16.28 -6.26 -10.23
CA THR A 142 15.14 -7.11 -9.82
C THR A 142 14.55 -6.71 -8.48
N ARG A 143 15.04 -5.65 -7.83
CA ARG A 143 14.55 -5.19 -6.53
C ARG A 143 13.56 -4.05 -6.69
N LEU A 144 12.48 -4.09 -5.90
CA LEU A 144 11.52 -3.01 -5.74
C LEU A 144 11.66 -2.35 -4.38
N THR A 145 11.48 -1.03 -4.36
CA THR A 145 11.22 -0.22 -3.17
C THR A 145 10.01 0.67 -3.46
N ALA A 146 9.09 0.83 -2.51
CA ALA A 146 7.83 1.52 -2.76
C ALA A 146 7.38 2.41 -1.60
N ASP A 147 6.94 3.61 -1.94
CA ASP A 147 6.15 4.45 -1.05
C ASP A 147 4.67 4.11 -1.26
N VAL A 148 4.09 3.43 -0.29
CA VAL A 148 2.66 3.13 -0.18
C VAL A 148 2.09 3.76 1.09
N SER A 149 2.65 4.87 1.57
CA SER A 149 2.20 5.58 2.78
C SER A 149 0.71 5.94 2.75
N ALA A 150 0.17 6.18 1.54
CA ALA A 150 -1.24 6.46 1.26
C ALA A 150 -2.19 5.27 1.45
N TRP A 151 -1.70 4.06 1.68
CA TRP A 151 -2.49 2.84 1.83
C TRP A 151 -3.30 2.86 3.15
N ALA A 152 -4.61 3.04 3.03
CA ALA A 152 -5.55 3.05 4.15
C ALA A 152 -6.45 1.81 4.09
N ALA A 153 -6.56 1.11 5.22
CA ALA A 153 -7.52 0.04 5.44
C ALA A 153 -8.74 0.59 6.17
N SER A 154 -9.90 0.35 5.58
CA SER A 154 -11.21 0.81 6.08
C SER A 154 -11.99 -0.40 6.59
N TRP A 155 -12.41 -0.38 7.86
CA TRP A 155 -13.10 -1.50 8.49
C TRP A 155 -13.96 -1.04 9.68
N ASN A 156 -15.21 -1.48 9.75
CA ASN A 156 -16.15 -1.22 10.84
C ASN A 156 -16.32 0.28 11.18
N ASN A 157 -16.50 1.09 10.14
CA ASN A 157 -16.59 2.57 10.21
C ASN A 157 -15.34 3.23 10.81
N GLN A 158 -14.18 2.58 10.73
CA GLN A 158 -12.90 3.10 11.17
C GLN A 158 -11.86 2.99 10.06
N GLU A 159 -10.89 3.88 10.13
CA GLU A 159 -9.81 4.00 9.17
C GLU A 159 -8.48 3.74 9.87
N PHE A 160 -7.65 2.94 9.22
CA PHE A 160 -6.33 2.56 9.70
C PHE A 160 -5.33 2.84 8.60
N ASN A 161 -4.42 3.81 8.83
CA ASN A 161 -3.26 3.92 7.98
C ASN A 161 -2.47 2.61 8.11
N GLN A 162 -2.28 1.92 7.00
CA GLN A 162 -1.61 0.63 6.92
C GLN A 162 -0.46 0.68 5.91
N GLY A 163 -0.09 1.88 5.47
CA GLY A 163 0.97 2.14 4.50
C GLY A 163 2.37 2.04 5.06
N ALA A 164 3.32 2.23 4.14
CA ALA A 164 4.76 2.19 4.39
C ALA A 164 5.50 3.15 3.42
N PRO A 165 6.41 4.02 3.90
CA PRO A 165 6.64 4.30 5.32
C PRO A 165 5.39 4.91 5.97
N LYS A 166 5.24 4.69 7.27
CA LYS A 166 4.16 5.31 8.04
C LYS A 166 4.38 6.82 8.08
N PRO A 167 3.35 7.65 7.81
CA PRO A 167 3.47 9.07 7.96
C PRO A 167 3.70 9.44 9.43
N VAL A 168 4.58 10.41 9.66
CA VAL A 168 4.71 11.04 10.97
C VAL A 168 3.59 12.06 11.10
N ALA A 169 2.80 11.98 12.16
CA ALA A 169 1.79 13.00 12.45
C ALA A 169 2.47 14.37 12.58
N ARG A 170 1.91 15.42 11.96
CA ARG A 170 2.40 16.78 12.23
C ARG A 170 2.06 17.17 13.66
N THR A 171 3.04 17.73 14.37
CA THR A 171 2.90 18.19 15.76
C THR A 171 1.98 19.40 15.94
N ASP A 172 1.38 19.93 14.87
CA ASP A 172 0.46 21.07 14.88
C ASP A 172 -1.01 20.71 14.57
N ALA A 173 -1.33 19.44 14.30
CA ALA A 173 -2.69 19.01 14.01
C ALA A 173 -3.50 18.77 15.29
N ALA A 174 -3.88 19.83 15.99
CA ALA A 174 -5.02 19.76 16.90
C ALA A 174 -6.29 19.61 16.04
N ALA A 175 -6.80 18.39 15.92
CA ALA A 175 -8.07 18.15 15.24
C ALA A 175 -9.21 18.85 16.02
N ALA A 176 -9.72 19.94 15.46
CA ALA A 176 -10.96 20.56 15.91
C ALA A 176 -12.07 19.49 15.87
N GLY A 177 -12.67 19.17 17.03
CA GLY A 177 -13.77 18.21 17.16
C GLY A 177 -13.57 17.10 18.20
N GLN A 178 -12.37 16.91 18.74
CA GLN A 178 -12.09 15.86 19.73
C GLN A 178 -12.87 16.03 21.06
N GLU A 179 -13.25 17.27 21.44
CA GLU A 179 -14.07 17.51 22.64
C GLU A 179 -15.52 17.00 22.52
N GLN A 180 -16.05 16.93 21.30
CA GLN A 180 -17.44 16.48 21.06
C GLN A 180 -17.54 14.96 20.93
N VAL A 181 -16.42 14.28 20.65
CA VAL A 181 -16.33 12.81 20.66
C VAL A 181 -16.19 12.27 22.09
N ALA A 182 -15.68 13.04 23.05
CA ALA A 182 -15.57 12.55 24.43
C ALA A 182 -16.93 12.33 25.14
N LYS A 183 -17.97 13.11 24.81
CA LYS A 183 -19.24 13.13 25.58
C LYS A 183 -20.32 12.14 25.12
N ALA A 184 -20.11 11.42 24.01
CA ALA A 184 -21.05 10.40 23.53
C ALA A 184 -20.60 8.95 23.82
N TRP A 185 -19.37 8.78 24.35
CA TRP A 185 -18.68 7.48 24.41
C TRP A 185 -18.59 6.87 25.81
N ASP A 186 -19.17 7.51 26.83
CA ASP A 186 -19.19 7.04 28.22
C ASP A 186 -20.09 5.81 28.45
N VAL A 187 -21.02 5.50 27.55
CA VAL A 187 -22.05 4.46 27.80
C VAL A 187 -21.66 3.07 27.26
N VAL A 188 -20.63 2.94 26.42
CA VAL A 188 -20.31 1.67 25.72
C VAL A 188 -18.90 1.11 26.04
N SER A 189 -18.05 1.86 26.73
CA SER A 189 -16.60 1.65 26.80
C SER A 189 -16.05 0.99 28.08
N GLN A 190 -16.84 0.19 28.80
CA GLN A 190 -16.40 -0.49 30.04
C GLN A 190 -15.46 -1.69 29.85
N ARG A 191 -14.76 -1.79 28.71
CA ARG A 191 -13.59 -2.67 28.57
C ARG A 191 -12.83 -2.31 27.29
N TRP A 192 -11.55 -1.94 27.42
CA TRP A 192 -10.50 -2.02 26.38
C TRP A 192 -10.10 -0.80 25.52
N LEU A 193 -9.99 0.42 26.06
CA LEU A 193 -9.26 1.49 25.33
C LEU A 193 -8.33 2.29 26.26
N ALA A 194 -7.07 1.88 26.31
CA ALA A 194 -5.98 2.79 26.67
C ALA A 194 -5.40 3.36 25.36
N GLN A 195 -5.37 4.69 25.24
CA GLN A 195 -4.64 5.39 24.17
C GLN A 195 -3.13 5.31 24.44
N PRO A 196 -2.27 4.89 23.50
CA PRO A 196 -0.85 5.17 23.58
C PRO A 196 -0.50 6.52 22.96
N ALA A 197 0.60 7.08 23.46
CA ALA A 197 1.21 8.33 23.02
C ALA A 197 1.55 8.35 21.52
N ALA A 198 1.64 9.56 20.97
CA ALA A 198 1.95 9.90 19.58
C ALA A 198 2.79 8.85 18.84
N ALA A 199 2.24 8.39 17.72
CA ALA A 199 2.84 7.47 16.76
C ALA A 199 4.34 7.75 16.51
N LYS A 200 5.21 6.96 17.14
CA LYS A 200 6.61 6.82 16.71
C LYS A 200 6.76 5.46 16.04
N SER A 201 6.56 5.42 14.71
CA SER A 201 7.20 4.40 13.89
C SER A 201 7.36 4.87 12.46
N THR A 202 8.61 5.06 12.05
CA THR A 202 9.06 5.08 10.66
C THR A 202 9.21 3.63 10.19
N GLY A 203 8.08 2.93 10.00
CA GLY A 203 8.10 1.56 9.46
C GLY A 203 8.92 1.52 8.17
N PRO A 204 9.67 0.42 7.91
CA PRO A 204 10.48 0.32 6.71
C PRO A 204 9.61 0.48 5.46
N THR A 205 10.17 1.12 4.43
CA THR A 205 9.56 1.22 3.10
C THR A 205 9.14 -0.16 2.60
N ALA A 206 8.07 -0.24 1.80
CA ALA A 206 7.69 -1.50 1.19
C ALA A 206 8.76 -1.95 0.20
N THR A 207 9.06 -3.25 0.16
CA THR A 207 10.11 -3.79 -0.71
C THR A 207 9.68 -5.09 -1.37
N GLY A 208 10.29 -5.46 -2.47
CA GLY A 208 10.00 -6.75 -3.09
C GLY A 208 10.82 -7.02 -4.32
N THR A 209 10.30 -7.86 -5.21
CA THR A 209 11.02 -8.35 -6.39
C THR A 209 10.30 -8.00 -7.69
N PHE A 210 11.05 -7.96 -8.78
CA PHE A 210 10.56 -7.72 -10.13
C PHE A 210 11.31 -8.58 -11.14
N ASP A 211 10.56 -9.33 -11.96
CA ASP A 211 11.11 -10.02 -13.11
C ASP A 211 10.91 -9.16 -14.37
N PRO A 212 11.98 -8.64 -15.01
CA PRO A 212 11.85 -7.81 -16.20
C PRO A 212 11.29 -8.52 -17.44
N ALA A 213 11.44 -9.85 -17.53
CA ALA A 213 10.96 -10.62 -18.67
C ALA A 213 9.45 -10.85 -18.60
N THR A 214 8.94 -11.19 -17.41
CA THR A 214 7.52 -11.51 -17.21
C THR A 214 6.71 -10.36 -16.60
N ARG A 215 7.39 -9.30 -16.14
CA ARG A 215 6.83 -8.18 -15.36
C ARG A 215 6.14 -8.61 -14.07
N ARG A 216 6.44 -9.82 -13.58
CA ARG A 216 5.92 -10.30 -12.31
C ARG A 216 6.58 -9.56 -11.16
N PHE A 217 5.80 -9.25 -10.14
CA PHE A 217 6.30 -8.56 -8.96
C PHE A 217 5.82 -9.21 -7.66
N THR A 218 6.59 -8.96 -6.61
CA THR A 218 6.13 -9.03 -5.22
C THR A 218 6.36 -7.70 -4.54
N LEU A 219 5.53 -7.36 -3.55
CA LEU A 219 5.76 -6.22 -2.65
C LEU A 219 5.27 -6.58 -1.25
N ASP A 220 6.15 -6.39 -0.27
CA ASP A 220 5.98 -6.81 1.11
C ASP A 220 6.25 -5.64 2.06
N TRP A 221 5.42 -5.50 3.08
CA TRP A 221 5.69 -4.62 4.22
C TRP A 221 4.88 -5.02 5.45
N THR A 222 5.33 -4.51 6.59
CA THR A 222 4.58 -4.56 7.85
C THR A 222 4.12 -3.16 8.25
N SER A 223 2.94 -3.05 8.83
CA SER A 223 2.40 -1.77 9.31
C SER A 223 1.76 -1.91 10.68
N HIS A 224 2.34 -1.25 11.67
CA HIS A 224 1.82 -1.21 13.03
C HIS A 224 0.51 -0.41 13.07
N ILE A 225 -0.53 -1.01 13.64
CA ILE A 225 -1.87 -0.44 13.75
C ILE A 225 -1.95 0.39 15.01
N GLN A 226 -2.46 1.62 14.86
CA GLN A 226 -2.68 2.56 15.94
C GLN A 226 -4.17 2.89 16.00
N GLY A 227 -4.72 2.92 17.20
CA GLY A 227 -6.13 3.17 17.45
C GLY A 227 -7.05 1.99 17.10
N GLY A 228 -8.31 2.15 17.49
CA GLY A 228 -9.36 1.17 17.24
C GLY A 228 -9.14 -0.18 17.96
N PRO A 229 -9.94 -1.20 17.61
CA PRO A 229 -9.91 -2.51 18.28
C PRO A 229 -8.66 -3.34 17.96
N PHE A 230 -7.89 -2.96 16.95
CA PHE A 230 -6.64 -3.62 16.57
C PHE A 230 -5.40 -2.82 16.99
N ASN A 231 -5.53 -1.92 17.98
CA ASN A 231 -4.40 -1.14 18.47
C ASN A 231 -3.24 -2.07 18.90
N ASP A 232 -2.02 -1.71 18.48
CA ASP A 232 -0.77 -2.43 18.70
C ASP A 232 -0.59 -3.76 17.94
N PHE A 233 -1.56 -4.16 17.11
CA PHE A 233 -1.37 -5.26 16.17
C PHE A 233 -0.50 -4.81 14.99
N THR A 234 0.04 -5.77 14.25
CA THR A 234 0.83 -5.49 13.04
C THR A 234 0.16 -6.12 11.84
N GLY A 235 -0.20 -5.28 10.87
CA GLY A 235 -0.60 -5.75 9.54
C GLY A 235 0.61 -6.22 8.75
N VAL A 236 0.51 -7.37 8.09
CA VAL A 236 1.54 -7.95 7.24
C VAL A 236 0.94 -8.10 5.85
N TRP A 237 1.48 -7.34 4.90
CA TRP A 237 0.97 -7.24 3.55
C TRP A 237 1.91 -7.94 2.57
N HIS A 238 1.32 -8.73 1.68
CA HIS A 238 2.02 -9.34 0.55
C HIS A 238 1.18 -9.09 -0.70
N LEU A 239 1.73 -8.33 -1.64
CA LEU A 239 1.14 -8.10 -2.95
C LEU A 239 1.92 -8.89 -3.98
N GLU A 240 1.21 -9.63 -4.83
CA GLU A 240 1.81 -10.38 -5.93
C GLU A 240 1.04 -10.09 -7.20
N GLY A 241 1.73 -9.99 -8.33
CA GLY A 241 1.05 -9.94 -9.62
C GLY A 241 1.92 -9.52 -10.79
N VAL A 242 1.34 -8.76 -11.73
CA VAL A 242 2.00 -8.31 -12.96
C VAL A 242 1.89 -6.79 -13.10
N PHE A 243 3.01 -6.15 -13.44
CA PHE A 243 3.04 -4.72 -13.72
C PHE A 243 2.60 -4.41 -15.16
N GLU A 244 1.65 -3.50 -15.28
CA GLU A 244 1.14 -2.93 -16.52
C GLU A 244 1.55 -1.45 -16.59
N PRO A 245 2.50 -1.09 -17.46
CA PRO A 245 2.90 0.30 -17.63
C PRO A 245 1.71 1.19 -17.98
N GLY A 246 1.60 2.31 -17.29
CA GLY A 246 0.62 3.36 -17.57
C GLY A 246 1.32 4.63 -18.05
N LEU A 247 0.52 5.58 -18.52
CA LEU A 247 1.05 6.92 -18.75
C LEU A 247 1.40 7.54 -17.39
N PRO A 248 2.55 8.24 -17.29
CA PRO A 248 2.80 9.13 -16.16
C PRO A 248 1.62 10.09 -16.02
N PRO A 249 1.22 10.47 -14.79
CA PRO A 249 0.31 11.59 -14.62
C PRO A 249 0.90 12.78 -15.36
N THR A 250 0.17 13.33 -16.33
CA THR A 250 0.59 14.57 -16.97
C THR A 250 0.77 15.59 -15.85
N ALA A 251 1.99 16.09 -15.66
CA ALA A 251 2.22 17.19 -14.73
C ALA A 251 1.21 18.28 -15.10
N ALA A 252 0.33 18.63 -14.16
CA ALA A 252 -0.59 19.74 -14.37
C ALA A 252 0.27 20.94 -14.77
N GLY A 253 0.13 21.38 -16.02
CA GLY A 253 0.81 22.57 -16.50
C GLY A 253 0.49 23.73 -15.56
N PRO A 254 1.38 24.73 -15.43
CA PRO A 254 1.11 25.91 -14.62
C PRO A 254 -0.27 26.48 -15.01
N PRO A 255 -1.08 26.94 -14.04
CA PRO A 255 -2.38 27.51 -14.35
C PRO A 255 -2.18 28.60 -15.41
N ALA A 256 -2.92 28.50 -16.50
CA ALA A 256 -2.90 29.52 -17.53
C ALA A 256 -3.16 30.88 -16.85
N SER A 257 -2.18 31.78 -16.93
CA SER A 257 -2.35 33.15 -16.50
C SER A 257 -3.63 33.71 -17.13
N PRO A 258 -4.52 34.36 -16.37
CA PRO A 258 -5.72 34.93 -16.97
C PRO A 258 -5.28 35.98 -17.99
N HIS A 259 -5.48 35.67 -19.27
CA HIS A 259 -5.35 36.65 -20.33
C HIS A 259 -6.36 37.76 -20.05
N SER A 260 -5.85 38.93 -19.70
CA SER A 260 -6.61 40.17 -19.60
C SER A 260 -7.19 40.50 -20.97
N SER A 261 -8.46 40.17 -21.17
CA SER A 261 -9.24 40.66 -22.30
C SER A 261 -9.57 42.14 -22.04
N ALA A 262 -8.70 43.03 -22.51
CA ALA A 262 -9.01 44.45 -22.59
C ALA A 262 -10.16 44.67 -23.60
N PRO A 263 -11.16 45.50 -23.29
CA PRO A 263 -12.27 45.75 -24.20
C PRO A 263 -11.83 46.60 -25.39
N LYS A 264 -12.12 46.12 -26.60
CA LYS A 264 -12.05 46.90 -27.85
C LYS A 264 -13.04 48.07 -27.76
N LYS A 265 -12.55 49.31 -27.84
CA LYS A 265 -13.40 50.46 -28.18
C LYS A 265 -13.97 50.26 -29.60
N ALA A 266 -15.28 50.34 -29.73
CA ALA A 266 -15.99 50.41 -31.00
C ALA A 266 -15.80 51.80 -31.65
N PRO A 267 -15.90 51.91 -32.99
CA PRO A 267 -15.72 53.16 -33.73
C PRO A 267 -16.81 54.20 -33.45
#